data_AF-A0A7R7DX58-F1
#
_entry.id   AF-A0A7R7DX58-F1
#
_cell.length_a   1.000
_cell.length_b   1.000
_cell.length_c   1.000
_cell.angle_alpha   90.00
_cell.angle_beta   90.00
_cell.angle_gamma   90.00
#
_symmetry.space_group_name_H-M   'P 1'
#
loop_
_entity.id
_entity.type
_entity.pdbx_description
1 polymer ?
#
loop_
_entity_poly.entity_id
_entity_poly.type
_entity_poly.pdbx_seq_one_letter_code
_entity_poly.pdbx_strand_id
1 'polypeptide(L)'
;MSETTINPAGHGMLRPLFAPLRAWRRHLYALTTLTGVAWFALAIATVTALSGTRLAALGVPAAVALAFALALPAAWLERRRQRLIGSTVPRRRRGLLRAVAHLLLSAPLGGIGLGLVVFWVLVSVRNLVLFPFVYSWAVDLSTSWGGPTQLGAVALHMAGGLAAFLLVPYLVGGLATLHAALTRRLLGPAE
;
A
#
# COMPACT_ATOMS: atom_id res chain seq x y z
N MET A 1 -14.96 -51.96 -4.66
CA MET A 1 -15.16 -50.51 -4.49
C MET A 1 -13.85 -49.94 -3.99
N SER A 2 -13.14 -49.20 -4.84
CA SER A 2 -11.83 -48.61 -4.53
C SER A 2 -12.04 -47.21 -3.96
N GLU A 3 -11.82 -47.02 -2.67
CA GLU A 3 -11.75 -45.68 -2.06
C GLU A 3 -10.51 -44.95 -2.60
N THR A 4 -10.74 -44.01 -3.51
CA THR A 4 -9.75 -43.01 -3.88
C THR A 4 -9.54 -42.06 -2.71
N THR A 5 -8.53 -42.35 -1.88
CA THR A 5 -8.01 -41.40 -0.90
C THR A 5 -7.41 -40.20 -1.65
N ILE A 6 -8.15 -39.10 -1.70
CA ILE A 6 -7.67 -37.83 -2.25
C ILE A 6 -6.55 -37.33 -1.33
N ASN A 7 -5.31 -37.43 -1.80
CA ASN A 7 -4.13 -36.95 -1.10
C ASN A 7 -4.19 -35.41 -0.96
N PRO A 8 -4.30 -34.84 0.25
CA PRO A 8 -4.39 -33.39 0.47
C PRO A 8 -3.09 -32.63 0.16
N ALA A 9 -2.00 -33.34 -0.19
CA ALA A 9 -0.71 -32.73 -0.52
C ALA A 9 -0.73 -31.86 -1.79
N GLY A 10 -1.71 -32.02 -2.69
CA GLY A 10 -1.82 -31.23 -3.92
C GLY A 10 -2.18 -29.75 -3.71
N HIS A 11 -2.59 -29.34 -2.51
CA HIS A 11 -2.99 -27.96 -2.20
C HIS A 11 -1.84 -27.10 -1.64
N GLY A 12 -0.62 -27.64 -1.55
CA GLY A 12 0.54 -26.96 -0.99
C GLY A 12 1.06 -25.78 -1.82
N MET A 13 0.95 -25.86 -3.16
CA MET A 13 1.65 -24.92 -4.04
C MET A 13 0.91 -23.59 -4.25
N LEU A 14 -0.42 -23.59 -4.22
CA LEU A 14 -1.24 -22.38 -4.34
C LEU A 14 -1.41 -21.65 -3.00
N ARG A 15 -1.24 -22.36 -1.89
CA ARG A 15 -1.35 -21.79 -0.54
C ARG A 15 -0.43 -20.59 -0.28
N PRO A 16 0.88 -20.63 -0.63
CA PRO A 16 1.76 -19.48 -0.46
C PRO A 16 1.34 -18.33 -1.37
N LEU A 17 0.97 -18.57 -2.63
CA LEU A 17 0.57 -17.53 -3.59
C LEU A 17 -0.55 -16.62 -3.08
N PHE A 18 -1.53 -17.19 -2.36
CA PHE A 18 -2.65 -16.45 -1.78
C PHE A 18 -2.51 -16.17 -0.27
N ALA A 19 -1.40 -16.53 0.35
CA ALA A 19 -1.15 -16.23 1.76
C ALA A 19 -1.23 -14.72 2.10
N PRO A 20 -0.77 -13.78 1.23
CA PRO A 20 -0.90 -12.35 1.50
C PRO A 20 -2.34 -11.87 1.55
N LEU A 21 -3.22 -12.42 0.72
CA LEU A 21 -4.65 -12.05 0.72
C LEU A 21 -5.33 -12.44 2.03
N ARG A 22 -4.85 -13.50 2.70
CA ARG A 22 -5.31 -13.90 4.04
C ARG A 22 -4.71 -13.03 5.15
N ALA A 23 -3.62 -12.31 4.87
CA ALA A 23 -3.04 -11.30 5.77
C ALA A 23 -3.75 -9.94 5.63
N TRP A 24 -5.08 -9.95 5.52
CA TRP A 24 -5.93 -8.76 5.38
C TRP A 24 -5.68 -7.72 6.48
N ARG A 25 -5.31 -8.16 7.70
CA ARG A 25 -4.98 -7.27 8.83
C ARG A 25 -3.77 -6.37 8.52
N ARG A 26 -2.78 -6.87 7.77
CA ARG A 26 -1.62 -6.07 7.34
C ARG A 26 -1.98 -5.09 6.23
N HIS A 27 -2.89 -5.48 5.35
CA HIS A 27 -3.41 -4.62 4.29
C HIS A 27 -4.28 -3.49 4.86
N LEU A 28 -5.18 -3.79 5.80
CA LEU A 28 -5.90 -2.77 6.55
C LEU A 28 -4.96 -1.88 7.35
N TYR A 29 -3.89 -2.43 7.90
CA TYR A 29 -2.85 -1.64 8.55
C TYR A 29 -2.07 -0.75 7.57
N ALA A 30 -1.92 -1.10 6.29
CA ALA A 30 -1.40 -0.18 5.29
C ALA A 30 -2.44 0.89 4.89
N LEU A 31 -3.71 0.49 4.73
CA LEU A 31 -4.80 1.37 4.29
C LEU A 31 -5.19 2.44 5.30
N THR A 32 -5.15 2.11 6.60
CA THR A 32 -5.66 2.99 7.65
C THR A 32 -4.58 3.88 8.26
N THR A 33 -3.37 3.96 7.68
CA THR A 33 -2.37 4.93 8.12
C THR A 33 -2.90 6.31 7.77
N LEU A 34 -3.55 6.99 8.71
CA LEU A 34 -4.07 8.36 8.54
C LEU A 34 -2.97 9.33 8.08
N THR A 35 -1.74 9.11 8.54
CA THR A 35 -0.54 9.82 8.09
C THR A 35 -0.21 9.56 6.63
N GLY A 36 -0.38 8.32 6.16
CA GLY A 36 -0.21 7.93 4.76
C GLY A 36 -1.28 8.50 3.83
N VAL A 37 -2.55 8.52 4.26
CA VAL A 37 -3.66 9.12 3.50
C VAL A 37 -3.45 10.63 3.33
N ALA A 38 -3.15 11.34 4.41
CA ALA A 38 -2.90 12.77 4.35
C ALA A 38 -1.68 13.10 3.49
N TRP A 39 -0.61 12.29 3.57
CA TRP A 39 0.59 12.49 2.76
C TRP A 39 0.35 12.16 1.29
N PHE A 40 -0.38 11.09 0.98
CA PHE A 40 -0.72 10.72 -0.39
C PHE A 40 -1.63 11.78 -1.05
N ALA A 41 -2.64 12.27 -0.33
CA ALA A 41 -3.46 13.38 -0.79
C ALA A 41 -2.63 14.66 -0.98
N LEU A 42 -1.71 14.96 -0.07
CA LEU A 42 -0.79 16.09 -0.20
C LEU A 42 0.16 15.91 -1.39
N ALA A 43 0.69 14.72 -1.64
CA ALA A 43 1.57 14.45 -2.77
C ALA A 43 0.82 14.59 -4.09
N ILE A 44 -0.41 14.05 -4.19
CA ILE A 44 -1.28 14.26 -5.35
C ILE A 44 -1.57 15.75 -5.53
N ALA A 45 -2.02 16.44 -4.48
CA ALA A 45 -2.30 17.87 -4.51
C ALA A 45 -1.05 18.69 -4.87
N THR A 46 0.12 18.28 -4.43
CA THR A 46 1.39 18.95 -4.75
C THR A 46 1.74 18.72 -6.22
N VAL A 47 1.63 17.50 -6.73
CA VAL A 47 1.84 17.20 -8.16
C VAL A 47 0.83 17.92 -9.04
N THR A 48 -0.44 18.02 -8.62
CA THR A 48 -1.49 18.69 -9.40
C THR A 48 -1.49 20.22 -9.25
N ALA A 49 -1.09 20.76 -8.10
CA ALA A 49 -1.08 22.21 -7.82
C ALA A 49 0.27 22.90 -8.07
N LEU A 50 1.39 22.16 -8.13
CA LEU A 50 2.69 22.69 -8.58
C LEU A 50 2.73 23.00 -10.08
N SER A 51 1.63 22.77 -10.79
CA SER A 51 1.37 23.21 -12.17
C SER A 51 1.34 24.74 -12.38
N GLY A 52 1.88 25.56 -11.45
CA GLY A 52 2.22 26.95 -11.78
C GLY A 52 1.92 28.06 -10.76
N THR A 53 2.01 27.88 -9.44
CA THR A 53 1.78 29.01 -8.50
C THR A 53 2.83 29.18 -7.40
N ARG A 54 3.04 30.45 -6.99
CA ARG A 54 3.96 30.94 -5.94
C ARG A 54 3.67 30.41 -4.52
N LEU A 55 2.64 29.58 -4.36
CA LEU A 55 2.25 28.95 -3.09
C LEU A 55 3.24 27.89 -2.60
N ALA A 56 4.13 27.39 -3.47
CA ALA A 56 5.18 26.43 -3.12
C ALA A 56 6.13 26.94 -2.00
N ALA A 57 6.37 28.26 -1.92
CA ALA A 57 7.30 28.85 -0.96
C ALA A 57 6.83 28.78 0.51
N LEU A 58 5.51 28.71 0.76
CA LEU A 58 4.93 28.58 2.10
C LEU A 58 4.64 27.12 2.50
N GLY A 59 4.74 26.19 1.55
CA GLY A 59 4.41 24.79 1.76
C GLY A 59 5.34 24.09 2.76
N VAL A 60 6.64 24.36 2.68
CA VAL A 60 7.65 23.70 3.55
C VAL A 60 7.49 24.11 5.02
N PRO A 61 7.43 25.42 5.39
CA PRO A 61 7.21 25.82 6.78
C PRO A 61 5.89 25.31 7.35
N ALA A 62 4.81 25.35 6.56
CA ALA A 62 3.50 24.85 6.98
C ALA A 62 3.51 23.34 7.22
N ALA A 63 4.16 22.57 6.35
CA ALA A 63 4.31 21.12 6.50
C ALA A 63 5.13 20.76 7.76
N VAL A 64 6.19 21.51 8.06
CA VAL A 64 6.99 21.33 9.27
C VAL A 64 6.17 21.64 10.52
N ALA A 65 5.49 22.79 10.57
CA ALA A 65 4.65 23.16 11.71
C ALA A 65 3.53 22.13 11.96
N LEU A 66 2.88 21.67 10.89
CA LEU A 66 1.87 20.62 10.94
C LEU A 66 2.44 19.30 11.46
N ALA A 67 3.66 18.92 11.03
CA ALA A 67 4.32 17.71 11.51
C ALA A 67 4.57 17.77 13.03
N PHE A 68 5.04 18.90 13.56
CA PHE A 68 5.22 19.07 15.00
C PHE A 68 3.90 19.05 15.77
N ALA A 69 2.86 19.71 15.27
CA ALA A 69 1.53 19.75 15.89
C ALA A 69 0.87 18.36 15.93
N LEU A 70 1.05 17.56 14.88
CA LEU A 70 0.42 16.25 14.73
C LEU A 70 1.26 15.07 15.23
N ALA A 71 2.55 15.26 15.55
CA ALA A 71 3.46 14.18 15.92
C ALA A 71 2.95 13.34 17.11
N LEU A 72 2.50 13.98 18.20
CA LEU A 72 2.03 13.28 19.39
C LEU A 72 0.67 12.58 19.17
N PRO A 73 -0.35 13.22 18.56
CA PRO A 73 -1.58 12.55 18.13
C PRO A 73 -1.33 11.35 17.21
N ALA A 74 -0.48 11.53 16.19
CA ALA A 74 -0.15 10.48 15.24
C ALA A 74 0.53 9.29 15.93
N ALA A 75 1.52 9.55 16.80
CA ALA A 75 2.19 8.51 17.56
C ALA A 75 1.25 7.78 18.54
N TRP A 76 0.23 8.45 19.08
CA TRP A 76 -0.79 7.82 19.92
C TRP A 76 -1.69 6.89 19.11
N LEU A 77 -2.18 7.37 17.97
CA LEU A 77 -3.04 6.59 17.09
C LEU A 77 -2.30 5.36 16.56
N GLU A 78 -1.04 5.52 16.15
CA GLU A 78 -0.25 4.44 15.58
C GLU A 78 -0.03 3.30 16.57
N ARG A 79 0.19 3.62 17.85
CA ARG A 79 0.26 2.61 18.92
C ARG A 79 -1.05 1.83 19.11
N ARG A 80 -2.21 2.46 18.88
CA ARG A 80 -3.49 1.73 18.90
C ARG A 80 -3.60 0.79 17.70
N ARG A 81 -3.15 1.24 16.53
CA ARG A 81 -3.22 0.48 15.27
C ARG A 81 -2.29 -0.74 15.26
N GLN A 82 -1.18 -0.72 15.99
CA GLN A 82 -0.34 -1.91 16.20
C GLN A 82 -1.11 -3.14 16.71
N ARG A 83 -2.22 -2.94 17.44
CA ARG A 83 -3.11 -4.02 17.86
C ARG A 83 -3.74 -4.77 16.68
N LEU A 84 -3.92 -4.11 15.53
CA LEU A 84 -4.43 -4.74 14.31
C LEU A 84 -3.50 -5.85 13.80
N ILE A 85 -2.20 -5.75 14.07
CA ILE A 85 -1.21 -6.76 13.68
C ILE A 85 -0.72 -7.60 14.86
N GLY A 86 -1.42 -7.58 16.00
CA GLY A 86 -1.11 -8.37 17.19
C GLY A 86 0.08 -7.85 18.02
N SER A 87 0.54 -6.62 17.76
CA SER A 87 1.66 -5.99 18.45
C SER A 87 1.15 -5.00 19.49
N THR A 88 1.77 -4.98 20.67
CA THR A 88 1.54 -3.95 21.69
C THR A 88 2.83 -3.15 21.88
N VAL A 89 2.72 -1.82 21.81
CA VAL A 89 3.86 -0.92 22.04
C VAL A 89 3.62 -0.20 23.38
N PRO A 90 4.41 -0.51 24.42
CA PRO A 90 4.29 0.12 25.74
C PRO A 90 4.40 1.64 25.66
N ARG A 91 3.70 2.33 26.57
CA ARG A 91 3.61 3.78 26.58
C ARG A 91 4.79 4.38 27.36
N ARG A 92 5.80 4.93 26.68
CA ARG A 92 6.93 5.65 27.32
C ARG A 92 6.65 7.16 27.49
N ARG A 93 7.37 7.82 28.40
CA ARG A 93 7.46 9.30 28.47
C ARG A 93 7.85 9.86 27.09
N ARG A 94 7.07 10.86 26.64
CA ARG A 94 7.04 11.38 25.27
C ARG A 94 8.36 12.07 24.92
N GLY A 95 9.10 11.54 23.94
CA GLY A 95 10.13 12.32 23.24
C GLY A 95 9.52 12.94 22.00
N LEU A 96 9.24 14.26 22.01
CA LEU A 96 8.66 14.97 20.86
C LEU A 96 9.46 14.71 19.58
N LEU A 97 10.79 14.75 19.66
CA LEU A 97 11.68 14.46 18.52
C LEU A 97 11.50 13.05 17.95
N ARG A 98 11.32 12.03 18.80
CA ARG A 98 11.07 10.65 18.33
C ARG A 98 9.69 10.53 17.68
N ALA A 99 8.69 11.26 18.18
CA ALA A 99 7.37 11.31 17.58
C ALA A 99 7.36 12.03 16.23
N VAL A 100 8.13 13.12 16.09
CA VAL A 100 8.32 13.84 14.82
C VAL A 100 9.08 12.95 13.83
N ALA A 101 10.18 12.32 14.25
CA ALA A 101 10.93 11.39 13.41
C ALA A 101 10.05 10.21 12.95
N HIS A 102 9.23 9.66 13.85
CA HIS A 102 8.26 8.63 13.51
C HIS A 102 7.26 9.13 12.46
N LEU A 103 6.68 10.31 12.64
CA LEU A 103 5.73 10.88 11.69
C LEU A 103 6.36 11.10 10.31
N LEU A 104 7.54 11.72 10.26
CA LEU A 104 8.25 12.03 9.00
C LEU A 104 8.64 10.77 8.21
N LEU A 105 8.97 9.67 8.89
CA LEU A 105 9.31 8.40 8.23
C LEU A 105 8.07 7.54 7.93
N SER A 106 7.06 7.61 8.78
CA SER A 106 5.83 6.82 8.64
C SER A 106 4.89 7.38 7.58
N ALA A 107 4.91 8.69 7.36
CA ALA A 107 4.12 9.35 6.33
C ALA A 107 4.44 8.87 4.90
N PRO A 108 5.70 8.91 4.41
CA PRO A 108 6.03 8.39 3.08
C PRO A 108 5.81 6.88 2.99
N LEU A 109 6.13 6.10 4.04
CA LEU A 109 5.86 4.66 4.05
C LEU A 109 4.37 4.33 3.93
N GLY A 110 3.52 5.07 4.66
CA GLY A 110 2.07 4.94 4.56
C GLY A 110 1.54 5.40 3.20
N GLY A 111 2.09 6.48 2.65
CA GLY A 111 1.74 7.00 1.32
C GLY A 111 2.07 6.01 0.20
N ILE A 112 3.28 5.43 0.23
CA ILE A 112 3.68 4.37 -0.71
C ILE A 112 2.78 3.14 -0.54
N GLY A 113 2.50 2.72 0.70
CA GLY A 113 1.61 1.60 0.98
C GLY A 113 0.20 1.80 0.40
N LEU A 114 -0.39 2.98 0.60
CA LEU A 114 -1.69 3.34 0.03
C LEU A 114 -1.64 3.39 -1.50
N GLY A 115 -0.63 4.05 -2.07
CA GLY A 115 -0.43 4.14 -3.51
C GLY A 115 -0.30 2.77 -4.16
N LEU A 116 0.41 1.83 -3.53
CA LEU A 116 0.51 0.45 -3.99
C LEU A 116 -0.84 -0.27 -3.95
N VAL A 117 -1.66 -0.08 -2.91
CA VAL A 117 -2.99 -0.69 -2.87
C VAL A 117 -3.91 -0.11 -3.96
N VAL A 118 -3.90 1.22 -4.16
CA VAL A 118 -4.67 1.86 -5.23
C VAL A 118 -4.20 1.36 -6.60
N PHE A 119 -2.88 1.34 -6.82
CA PHE A 119 -2.27 0.78 -8.03
C PHE A 119 -2.70 -0.68 -8.24
N TRP A 120 -2.63 -1.51 -7.20
CA TRP A 120 -3.05 -2.91 -7.26
C TRP A 120 -4.51 -3.06 -7.68
N VAL A 121 -5.43 -2.32 -7.05
CA VAL A 121 -6.85 -2.37 -7.42
C VAL A 121 -7.04 -1.91 -8.87
N LEU A 122 -6.51 -0.75 -9.23
CA LEU A 122 -6.70 -0.17 -10.57
C LEU A 122 -6.12 -1.07 -11.66
N VAL A 123 -4.88 -1.55 -11.50
CA VAL A 123 -4.24 -2.42 -12.48
C VAL A 123 -4.93 -3.78 -12.54
N SER A 124 -5.31 -4.37 -11.41
CA SER A 124 -6.01 -5.66 -11.41
C SER A 124 -7.38 -5.55 -12.06
N VAL A 125 -8.19 -4.57 -11.66
CA VAL A 125 -9.53 -4.35 -12.25
C VAL A 125 -9.41 -4.01 -13.73
N ARG A 126 -8.54 -3.05 -14.09
CA ARG A 126 -8.35 -2.65 -15.48
C ARG A 126 -7.88 -3.82 -16.33
N ASN A 127 -6.84 -4.54 -15.92
CA ASN A 127 -6.17 -5.48 -16.81
C ASN A 127 -6.71 -6.92 -16.74
N LEU A 128 -7.26 -7.35 -15.60
CA LEU A 128 -7.83 -8.70 -15.44
C LEU A 128 -9.34 -8.76 -15.70
N VAL A 129 -10.03 -7.63 -15.65
CA VAL A 129 -11.50 -7.59 -15.82
C VAL A 129 -11.89 -6.68 -16.97
N LEU A 130 -11.59 -5.39 -16.90
CA LEU A 130 -12.11 -4.45 -17.89
C LEU A 130 -11.46 -4.64 -19.27
N PHE A 131 -10.16 -4.88 -19.33
CA PHE A 131 -9.45 -5.03 -20.60
C PHE A 131 -9.94 -6.23 -21.44
N PRO A 132 -9.91 -7.48 -20.95
CA PRO A 132 -10.33 -8.66 -21.73
C PRO A 132 -11.82 -8.68 -22.13
N PHE A 133 -12.68 -8.09 -21.30
CA PHE A 133 -14.14 -8.24 -21.41
C PHE A 133 -14.85 -6.99 -21.90
N VAL A 134 -14.18 -5.82 -21.86
CA VAL A 134 -14.77 -4.53 -22.25
C VAL A 134 -13.86 -3.81 -23.24
N TYR A 135 -12.64 -3.42 -22.84
CA TYR A 135 -11.82 -2.52 -23.66
C TYR A 135 -11.30 -3.18 -24.93
N SER A 136 -10.87 -4.44 -24.90
CA SER A 136 -10.31 -5.12 -26.07
C SER A 136 -11.27 -5.22 -27.25
N TRP A 137 -12.57 -5.03 -27.01
CA TRP A 137 -13.65 -5.08 -27.99
C TRP A 137 -14.18 -3.70 -28.40
N ALA A 138 -13.79 -2.65 -27.68
CA ALA A 138 -14.40 -1.31 -27.78
C ALA A 138 -13.43 -0.20 -28.20
N VAL A 139 -12.13 -0.49 -28.27
CA VAL A 139 -11.10 0.52 -28.58
C VAL A 139 -10.18 0.08 -29.71
N ASP A 140 -9.59 1.04 -30.41
CA ASP A 140 -8.52 0.78 -31.36
C ASP A 140 -7.27 0.24 -30.63
N LEU A 141 -6.80 -0.92 -31.06
CA LEU A 141 -5.66 -1.62 -30.46
C LEU A 141 -4.32 -1.27 -31.11
N SER A 142 -4.30 -0.45 -32.17
CA SER A 142 -3.08 -0.05 -32.87
C SER A 142 -2.04 0.63 -31.97
N THR A 143 -2.50 1.33 -30.93
CA THR A 143 -1.66 2.02 -29.93
C THR A 143 -1.59 1.28 -28.59
N SER A 144 -2.26 0.13 -28.48
CA SER A 144 -2.28 -0.65 -27.24
C SER A 144 -1.02 -1.47 -27.08
N TRP A 145 -0.53 -1.57 -25.85
CA TRP A 145 0.58 -2.46 -25.51
C TRP A 145 0.16 -3.91 -25.79
N GLY A 146 0.94 -4.63 -26.60
CA GLY A 146 0.63 -5.99 -27.08
C GLY A 146 -0.24 -6.04 -28.34
N GLY A 147 -0.69 -4.89 -28.86
CA GLY A 147 -1.40 -4.78 -30.15
C GLY A 147 -0.49 -5.01 -31.37
N PRO A 148 -1.03 -4.92 -32.60
CA PRO A 148 -2.41 -4.53 -32.93
C PRO A 148 -3.40 -5.69 -32.79
N THR A 149 -2.93 -6.91 -32.54
CA THR A 149 -3.83 -8.07 -32.39
C THR A 149 -4.54 -8.05 -31.05
N GLN A 150 -5.80 -8.46 -31.04
CA GLN A 150 -6.59 -8.57 -29.82
C GLN A 150 -5.98 -9.60 -28.85
N LEU A 151 -5.52 -10.75 -29.36
CA LEU A 151 -4.91 -11.78 -28.55
C LEU A 151 -3.65 -11.27 -27.84
N GLY A 152 -2.75 -10.58 -28.56
CA GLY A 152 -1.53 -10.03 -27.98
C GLY A 152 -1.82 -8.96 -26.93
N ALA A 153 -2.77 -8.06 -27.20
CA ALA A 153 -3.15 -7.00 -26.27
C ALA A 153 -3.76 -7.58 -24.99
N VAL A 154 -4.69 -8.54 -25.12
CA VAL A 154 -5.31 -9.22 -23.96
C VAL A 154 -4.26 -10.00 -23.17
N ALA A 155 -3.39 -10.76 -23.84
CA ALA A 155 -2.36 -11.55 -23.18
C ALA A 155 -1.40 -10.68 -22.35
N LEU A 156 -0.92 -9.57 -22.91
CA LEU A 156 0.01 -8.68 -22.20
C LEU A 156 -0.66 -7.98 -21.01
N HIS A 157 -1.89 -7.49 -21.18
CA HIS A 157 -2.63 -6.88 -20.08
C HIS A 157 -2.91 -7.90 -18.97
N MET A 158 -3.39 -9.09 -19.32
CA MET A 158 -3.58 -10.19 -18.38
C MET A 158 -2.32 -10.54 -17.61
N ALA A 159 -1.18 -10.68 -18.31
CA ALA A 159 0.10 -10.98 -17.69
C ALA A 159 0.52 -9.88 -16.70
N GLY A 160 0.43 -8.60 -17.10
CA GLY A 160 0.72 -7.47 -16.22
C GLY A 160 -0.24 -7.36 -15.03
N GLY A 161 -1.53 -7.58 -15.27
CA GLY A 161 -2.57 -7.62 -14.24
C GLY A 161 -2.34 -8.74 -13.23
N LEU A 162 -1.97 -9.93 -13.71
CA LEU A 162 -1.72 -11.10 -12.85
C LEU A 162 -0.44 -10.91 -12.04
N ALA A 163 0.61 -10.38 -12.66
CA ALA A 163 1.85 -10.04 -11.97
C ALA A 163 1.59 -9.02 -10.86
N ALA A 164 0.87 -7.93 -11.15
CA ALA A 164 0.50 -6.95 -10.13
C ALA A 164 -0.37 -7.58 -9.03
N PHE A 165 -1.38 -8.38 -9.43
CA PHE A 165 -2.32 -9.02 -8.50
C PHE A 165 -1.61 -9.92 -7.48
N LEU A 166 -0.62 -10.68 -7.94
CA LEU A 166 0.14 -11.60 -7.10
C LEU A 166 1.24 -10.90 -6.30
N LEU A 167 1.98 -9.96 -6.89
CA LEU A 167 3.20 -9.41 -6.29
C LEU A 167 2.93 -8.26 -5.31
N VAL A 168 2.00 -7.36 -5.63
CA VAL A 168 1.79 -6.14 -4.82
C VAL A 168 1.34 -6.44 -3.39
N PRO A 169 0.48 -7.44 -3.11
CA PRO A 169 0.15 -7.84 -1.73
C PRO A 169 1.38 -8.19 -0.87
N TYR A 170 2.43 -8.78 -1.45
CA TYR A 170 3.69 -9.02 -0.73
C TYR A 170 4.44 -7.73 -0.42
N LEU A 171 4.50 -6.79 -1.37
CA LEU A 171 5.12 -5.48 -1.17
C LEU A 171 4.40 -4.70 -0.07
N VAL A 172 3.07 -4.68 -0.09
CA VAL A 172 2.23 -4.06 0.95
C VAL A 172 2.49 -4.73 2.31
N GLY A 173 2.57 -6.06 2.34
CA GLY A 173 2.91 -6.82 3.55
C GLY A 173 4.31 -6.51 4.10
N GLY A 174 5.30 -6.34 3.21
CA GLY A 174 6.67 -5.93 3.55
C GLY A 174 6.71 -4.52 4.14
N LEU A 175 6.05 -3.56 3.50
CA LEU A 175 5.92 -2.18 3.98
C LEU A 175 5.21 -2.09 5.32
N ALA A 176 4.12 -2.84 5.51
CA ALA A 176 3.43 -2.92 6.79
C ALA A 176 4.35 -3.45 7.90
N THR A 177 5.19 -4.44 7.57
CA THR A 177 6.18 -5.00 8.52
C THR A 177 7.27 -3.98 8.86
N LEU A 178 7.79 -3.26 7.85
CA LEU A 178 8.76 -2.18 8.03
C LEU A 178 8.19 -1.04 8.88
N HIS A 179 6.96 -0.61 8.58
CA HIS A 179 6.26 0.44 9.33
C HIS A 179 6.04 0.01 10.79
N ALA A 180 5.72 -1.26 11.02
CA ALA A 180 5.60 -1.80 12.37
C ALA A 180 6.93 -1.84 13.13
N ALA A 181 8.02 -2.25 12.46
CA ALA A 181 9.36 -2.21 13.04
C ALA A 181 9.79 -0.78 13.39
N LEU A 182 9.53 0.17 12.50
CA LEU A 182 9.81 1.59 12.70
C LEU A 182 9.02 2.17 13.88
N THR A 183 7.76 1.79 14.01
CA THR A 183 6.91 2.14 15.15
C THR A 183 7.47 1.60 16.46
N ARG A 184 7.88 0.33 16.51
CA ARG A 184 8.49 -0.26 17.72
C ARG A 184 9.80 0.45 18.09
N ARG A 185 10.67 0.68 17.12
CA ARG A 185 11.99 1.30 17.34
C ARG A 185 11.90 2.75 17.84
N LEU A 186 10.99 3.55 17.29
CA LEU A 186 10.89 4.97 17.61
C LEU A 186 9.94 5.28 18.76
N LEU A 187 8.87 4.50 18.91
CA LEU A 187 7.81 4.75 19.90
C LEU A 187 7.80 3.75 21.07
N GLY A 188 8.57 2.66 21.00
CA GLY A 188 8.73 1.67 22.07
C GLY A 188 9.84 2.03 23.08
N PRO A 189 10.07 1.14 24.07
CA PRO A 189 11.18 1.27 25.02
C PRO A 189 12.53 1.28 24.27
N ALA A 190 13.51 2.03 24.78
CA ALA A 190 14.89 1.85 24.33
C ALA A 190 15.42 0.59 25.04
N GLU A 191 15.89 -0.38 24.26
CA GLU A 191 16.78 -1.44 24.75
C GLU A 191 18.11 -0.82 25.19
#